data_AF-A0AAX2UPP6-F1
#
_entry.id   AF-A0AAX2UPP6-F1
#
_cell.length_a   1.000
_cell.length_b   1.000
_cell.length_c   1.000
_cell.angle_alpha   90.00
_cell.angle_beta   90.00
_cell.angle_gamma   90.00
#
_symmetry.space_group_name_H-M   'P 1'
#
loop_
_entity.id
_entity.type
_entity.pdbx_description
1 polymer ?
#
loop_
_entity_poly.entity_id
_entity_poly.type
_entity_poly.pdbx_seq_one_letter_code
_entity_poly.pdbx_strand_id
1 'polypeptide(L)'
;MEKKRVLLSWSSGKDCAWALHQLRQDPAIEVVGLFTTLNQAFERVAMHGVRKQLLTEQAACVGLPLITIDLPWPCSNEDYARIMTGFIADVMAQGIRHMAFGDLFLEDVRAYREKQLAGTGIEPLFPLWGSNTRELAPQMVAAGLKARISALDPNKLDASLGGHDFDEALLAALPEGVDPCGENGEFHTLAYDGPMFSRPLGIRVGETVLRDGFVFTDLLPIKD
;
A
#
# COMPACT_ATOMS: atom_id res chain seq x y z
N MET A 1 -16.88 -4.42 -24.65
CA MET A 1 -15.57 -3.74 -24.72
C MET A 1 -14.61 -4.57 -23.88
N GLU A 2 -13.39 -4.81 -24.35
CA GLU A 2 -12.38 -5.54 -23.56
C GLU A 2 -11.97 -4.69 -22.36
N LYS A 3 -11.86 -5.30 -21.17
CA LYS A 3 -11.51 -4.58 -19.95
C LYS A 3 -10.01 -4.27 -19.94
N LYS A 4 -9.65 -3.11 -19.39
CA LYS A 4 -8.25 -2.78 -19.08
C LYS A 4 -7.77 -3.72 -17.98
N ARG A 5 -6.81 -4.59 -18.31
CA ARG A 5 -6.12 -5.45 -17.34
C ARG A 5 -5.08 -4.61 -16.58
N VAL A 6 -5.23 -4.55 -15.25
CA VAL A 6 -4.46 -3.66 -14.36
C VAL A 6 -3.74 -4.48 -13.30
N LEU A 7 -2.45 -4.20 -13.09
CA LEU A 7 -1.74 -4.58 -11.86
C LEU A 7 -1.77 -3.43 -10.86
N LEU A 8 -2.04 -3.72 -9.59
CA LEU A 8 -2.08 -2.71 -8.54
C LEU A 8 -0.83 -2.78 -7.66
N SER A 9 -0.14 -1.64 -7.50
CA SER A 9 0.94 -1.48 -6.53
C SER A 9 0.38 -1.62 -5.12
N TRP A 10 0.88 -2.61 -4.38
CA TRP A 10 0.27 -3.04 -3.13
C TRP A 10 1.25 -2.95 -1.97
N SER A 11 1.18 -1.86 -1.19
CA SER A 11 2.01 -1.65 0.00
C SER A 11 1.40 -2.23 1.28
N SER A 12 0.29 -2.96 1.17
CA SER A 12 -0.55 -3.47 2.27
C SER A 12 -1.32 -2.42 3.07
N GLY A 13 -1.14 -1.12 2.79
CA GLY A 13 -1.79 -0.04 3.51
C GLY A 13 -3.23 0.27 3.08
N LYS A 14 -3.87 1.15 3.85
CA LYS A 14 -5.24 1.62 3.60
C LYS A 14 -5.43 2.22 2.19
N ASP A 15 -4.45 2.96 1.67
CA ASP A 15 -4.61 3.71 0.41
C ASP A 15 -4.58 2.77 -0.80
N CYS A 16 -3.67 1.79 -0.84
CA CYS A 16 -3.70 0.78 -1.91
C CYS A 16 -4.94 -0.13 -1.79
N ALA A 17 -5.39 -0.44 -0.57
CA ALA A 17 -6.63 -1.19 -0.36
C ALA A 17 -7.85 -0.41 -0.86
N TRP A 18 -7.90 0.90 -0.61
CA TRP A 18 -8.98 1.76 -1.10
C TRP A 18 -8.90 1.97 -2.62
N ALA A 19 -7.69 2.08 -3.19
CA ALA A 19 -7.50 2.09 -4.63
C ALA A 19 -8.04 0.80 -5.28
N LEU A 20 -7.85 -0.37 -4.65
CA LEU A 20 -8.48 -1.62 -5.10
C LEU A 20 -10.01 -1.54 -5.05
N HIS A 21 -10.57 -0.99 -3.97
CA HIS A 21 -12.01 -0.80 -3.87
C HIS A 21 -12.54 0.05 -5.03
N GLN A 22 -11.91 1.20 -5.32
CA GLN A 22 -12.29 2.10 -6.41
C GLN A 22 -12.15 1.44 -7.79
N LEU A 23 -11.03 0.78 -8.07
CA LEU A 23 -10.79 0.09 -9.35
C LEU A 23 -11.84 -0.99 -9.64
N ARG A 24 -12.33 -1.68 -8.60
CA ARG A 24 -13.36 -2.71 -8.75
C ARG A 24 -14.75 -2.17 -9.07
N GLN A 25 -15.01 -0.88 -8.83
CA GLN A 25 -16.29 -0.25 -9.20
C GLN A 25 -16.33 0.15 -10.68
N ASP A 26 -15.18 0.23 -11.36
CA ASP A 26 -15.11 0.58 -12.77
C ASP A 26 -15.36 -0.66 -13.67
N PRO A 27 -16.47 -0.71 -14.42
CA PRO A 27 -16.78 -1.85 -15.28
C PRO A 27 -15.79 -2.00 -16.46
N ALA A 28 -15.00 -0.97 -16.78
CA ALA A 28 -13.97 -1.01 -17.79
C ALA A 28 -12.64 -1.60 -17.29
N ILE A 29 -12.50 -1.89 -15.99
CA ILE A 29 -11.26 -2.36 -15.38
C ILE A 29 -11.39 -3.80 -14.90
N GLU A 30 -10.30 -4.54 -15.07
CA GLU A 30 -10.07 -5.83 -14.43
C GLU A 30 -8.73 -5.77 -13.69
N VAL A 31 -8.76 -5.79 -12.36
CA VAL A 31 -7.54 -5.92 -11.56
C VAL A 31 -7.12 -7.38 -11.59
N VAL A 32 -6.01 -7.67 -12.28
CA VAL A 32 -5.55 -9.05 -12.55
C VAL A 32 -4.50 -9.53 -11.55
N GLY A 33 -3.99 -8.63 -10.70
CA GLY A 33 -3.00 -8.98 -9.69
C GLY A 33 -2.46 -7.77 -8.95
N LEU A 34 -1.67 -8.07 -7.94
CA LEU A 34 -0.96 -7.14 -7.09
C LEU A 34 0.53 -7.25 -7.35
N PHE A 35 1.28 -6.17 -7.15
CA PHE A 35 2.74 -6.23 -7.11
C PHE A 35 3.32 -5.41 -5.97
N THR A 36 4.41 -5.88 -5.39
CA THR A 36 5.05 -5.26 -4.23
C THR A 36 6.55 -5.46 -4.27
N THR A 37 7.33 -4.41 -4.01
CA THR A 37 8.77 -4.52 -3.75
C THR A 37 9.02 -4.92 -2.30
N LEU A 38 9.90 -5.89 -2.10
CA LEU A 38 10.28 -6.41 -0.79
C LEU A 38 11.77 -6.23 -0.56
N ASN A 39 12.14 -5.92 0.68
CA ASN A 39 13.53 -6.04 1.08
C ASN A 39 13.85 -7.52 1.30
N GLN A 40 14.72 -8.10 0.47
CA GLN A 40 15.05 -9.52 0.49
C GLN A 40 15.70 -9.96 1.82
N ALA A 41 16.49 -9.10 2.46
CA ALA A 41 17.20 -9.44 3.69
C ALA A 41 16.27 -9.46 4.92
N PHE A 42 15.21 -8.65 4.90
CA PHE A 42 14.31 -8.49 6.06
C PHE A 42 12.92 -9.08 5.85
N GLU A 43 12.61 -9.57 4.65
CA GLU A 43 11.31 -10.13 4.25
C GLU A 43 10.13 -9.21 4.63
N ARG A 44 10.30 -7.91 4.38
CA ARG A 44 9.31 -6.88 4.72
C ARG A 44 9.08 -5.91 3.57
N VAL A 45 7.86 -5.38 3.52
CA VAL A 45 7.50 -4.22 2.69
C VAL A 45 8.26 -3.01 3.23
N ALA A 46 9.03 -2.37 2.36
CA ALA A 46 9.80 -1.19 2.72
C ALA A 46 8.89 -0.06 3.24
N MET A 47 9.36 0.70 4.23
CA MET A 47 8.64 1.79 4.94
C MET A 47 7.41 1.37 5.76
N HIS A 48 6.55 0.47 5.25
CA HIS A 48 5.37 0.00 5.97
C HIS A 48 5.70 -1.02 7.08
N GLY A 49 6.86 -1.69 6.98
CA GLY A 49 7.32 -2.65 7.96
C GLY A 49 6.51 -3.96 7.98
N VAL A 50 5.60 -4.18 7.03
CA VAL A 50 4.73 -5.36 7.00
C VAL A 50 5.51 -6.60 6.56
N ARG A 51 5.30 -7.73 7.26
CA ARG A 51 5.95 -9.02 6.97
C ARG A 51 5.46 -9.60 5.64
N LYS A 52 6.36 -10.25 4.89
CA LYS A 52 6.03 -10.98 3.64
C LYS A 52 4.89 -11.97 3.84
N GLN A 53 4.87 -12.69 4.97
CA GLN A 53 3.77 -13.60 5.32
C GLN A 53 2.41 -12.90 5.31
N LEU A 54 2.28 -11.77 6.03
CA LEU A 54 1.01 -11.03 6.08
C LEU A 54 0.65 -10.42 4.72
N LEU A 55 1.63 -9.92 3.96
CA LEU A 55 1.41 -9.45 2.60
C LEU A 55 0.80 -10.55 1.71
N THR A 56 1.34 -11.77 1.76
CA THR A 56 0.83 -12.91 1.00
C THR A 56 -0.57 -13.32 1.45
N GLU A 57 -0.81 -13.40 2.76
CA GLU A 57 -2.14 -13.72 3.31
C GLU A 57 -3.17 -12.63 2.96
N GLN A 58 -2.78 -11.36 3.01
CA GLN A 58 -3.63 -10.22 2.65
C GLN A 58 -4.04 -10.28 1.16
N ALA A 59 -3.10 -10.59 0.26
CA ALA A 59 -3.39 -10.80 -1.16
C ALA A 59 -4.45 -11.89 -1.39
N ALA A 60 -4.36 -12.99 -0.64
CA ALA A 60 -5.37 -14.05 -0.65
C ALA A 60 -6.72 -13.58 -0.08
N CYS A 61 -6.72 -12.74 0.96
CA CYS A 61 -7.93 -12.18 1.57
C CYS A 61 -8.64 -11.18 0.64
N VAL A 62 -7.94 -10.53 -0.27
CA VAL A 62 -8.56 -9.73 -1.34
C VAL A 62 -8.83 -10.54 -2.61
N GLY A 63 -8.38 -11.79 -2.69
CA GLY A 63 -8.64 -12.70 -3.81
C GLY A 63 -7.86 -12.37 -5.09
N LEU A 64 -6.63 -11.87 -4.97
CA LEU A 64 -5.78 -11.53 -6.11
C LEU A 64 -4.41 -12.23 -6.03
N PRO A 65 -3.81 -12.62 -7.17
CA PRO A 65 -2.44 -13.10 -7.19
C PRO A 65 -1.49 -11.94 -6.83
N LEU A 66 -0.37 -12.29 -6.19
CA LEU A 66 0.67 -11.34 -5.78
C LEU A 66 1.99 -11.65 -6.49
N ILE A 67 2.58 -10.63 -7.10
CA ILE A 67 3.93 -10.65 -7.64
C ILE A 67 4.86 -9.91 -6.66
N THR A 68 5.79 -10.63 -6.04
CA THR A 68 6.81 -10.01 -5.20
C THR A 68 8.07 -9.72 -6.00
N ILE A 69 8.58 -8.49 -5.87
CA ILE A 69 9.82 -8.02 -6.50
C ILE A 69 10.85 -7.91 -5.38
N ASP A 70 11.69 -8.92 -5.22
CA ASP A 70 12.71 -8.96 -4.17
C ASP A 70 13.89 -8.05 -4.54
N LEU A 71 14.15 -7.05 -3.71
CA LEU A 71 15.27 -6.11 -3.85
C LEU A 71 16.38 -6.46 -2.85
N PRO A 72 17.66 -6.49 -3.28
CA PRO A 72 18.78 -6.77 -2.39
C PRO A 72 18.96 -5.67 -1.33
N TRP A 73 19.75 -5.95 -0.29
CA TRP A 73 20.10 -4.96 0.72
C TRP A 73 21.62 -4.91 0.96
N PRO A 74 22.28 -3.75 0.77
CA PRO A 74 21.74 -2.52 0.18
C PRO A 74 21.36 -2.72 -1.31
N CYS A 75 20.35 -1.98 -1.79
CA CYS A 75 19.97 -1.98 -3.21
C CYS A 75 20.64 -0.80 -3.91
N SER A 76 21.51 -1.07 -4.88
CA SER A 76 22.03 -0.02 -5.75
C SER A 76 20.95 0.48 -6.72
N ASN A 77 21.11 1.69 -7.28
CA ASN A 77 20.22 2.20 -8.32
C ASN A 77 20.28 1.32 -9.59
N GLU A 78 21.45 0.75 -9.90
CA GLU A 78 21.64 -0.14 -11.04
C GLU A 78 20.88 -1.47 -10.85
N ASP A 79 20.97 -2.06 -9.66
CA ASP A 79 20.21 -3.26 -9.32
C ASP A 79 18.71 -3.02 -9.38
N TYR A 80 18.24 -1.92 -8.79
CA TYR A 80 16.85 -1.52 -8.83
C TYR A 80 16.36 -1.39 -10.28
N ALA A 81 17.08 -0.63 -11.12
CA ALA A 81 16.71 -0.42 -12.52
C ALA A 81 16.66 -1.72 -13.32
N ARG A 82 17.66 -2.61 -13.14
CA ARG A 82 17.71 -3.92 -13.79
C ARG A 82 16.54 -4.81 -13.38
N ILE A 83 16.26 -4.91 -12.08
CA ILE A 83 15.15 -5.72 -11.54
C ILE A 83 13.81 -5.21 -12.05
N MET A 84 13.58 -3.89 -11.98
CA MET A 84 12.33 -3.30 -12.45
C MET A 84 12.15 -3.45 -13.95
N THR A 85 13.22 -3.34 -14.75
CA THR A 85 13.16 -3.56 -16.21
C THR A 85 12.75 -5.00 -16.54
N GLY A 86 13.30 -6.00 -15.81
CA GLY A 86 12.89 -7.40 -15.94
C GLY A 86 11.42 -7.60 -15.60
N PHE A 87 10.96 -7.09 -14.46
CA PHE A 87 9.56 -7.15 -14.05
C PHE A 87 8.62 -6.55 -15.10
N ILE A 88 8.96 -5.37 -15.63
CA ILE A 88 8.15 -4.68 -16.64
C ILE A 88 8.09 -5.50 -17.94
N ALA A 89 9.19 -6.11 -18.37
CA ALA A 89 9.20 -7.00 -19.54
C ALA A 89 8.28 -8.21 -19.35
N ASP A 90 8.31 -8.85 -18.18
CA ASP A 90 7.44 -9.99 -17.85
C ASP A 90 5.95 -9.60 -17.83
N VAL A 91 5.63 -8.43 -17.28
CA VAL A 91 4.26 -7.89 -17.26
C VAL A 91 3.78 -7.61 -18.69
N MET A 92 4.64 -7.02 -19.53
CA MET A 92 4.34 -6.74 -20.92
C MET A 92 4.11 -8.02 -21.74
N ALA A 93 4.90 -9.07 -21.50
CA ALA A 93 4.75 -10.38 -22.12
C ALA A 93 3.40 -11.06 -21.76
N GLN A 94 2.87 -10.77 -20.58
CA GLN A 94 1.54 -11.24 -20.15
C GLN A 94 0.37 -10.42 -20.73
N GLY A 95 0.64 -9.44 -21.59
CA GLY A 95 -0.38 -8.59 -22.21
C GLY A 95 -0.95 -7.52 -21.30
N ILE A 96 -0.37 -7.30 -20.12
CA ILE A 96 -0.80 -6.26 -19.19
C ILE A 96 -0.18 -4.93 -19.62
N ARG A 97 -0.98 -3.87 -19.64
CA ARG A 97 -0.60 -2.54 -20.13
C ARG A 97 -0.88 -1.41 -19.14
N HIS A 98 -1.39 -1.73 -17.96
CA HIS A 98 -1.77 -0.73 -16.97
C HIS A 98 -1.25 -1.11 -15.59
N MET A 99 -0.69 -0.14 -14.88
CA MET A 99 -0.30 -0.26 -13.48
C MET A 99 -0.98 0.83 -12.67
N ALA A 100 -1.70 0.47 -11.62
CA ALA A 100 -2.35 1.41 -10.72
C ALA A 100 -1.55 1.64 -9.45
N PHE A 101 -1.65 2.85 -8.91
CA PHE A 101 -1.02 3.26 -7.66
C PHE A 101 -2.00 4.01 -6.77
N GLY A 102 -1.92 3.79 -5.46
CA GLY A 102 -2.80 4.43 -4.48
C GLY A 102 -2.37 5.84 -4.04
N ASP A 103 -1.51 6.52 -4.80
CA ASP A 103 -1.02 7.86 -4.43
C ASP A 103 -2.16 8.89 -4.52
N LEU A 104 -2.18 9.86 -3.60
CA LEU A 104 -3.29 10.80 -3.47
C LEU A 104 -3.02 12.17 -4.08
N PHE A 105 -1.91 12.83 -3.74
CA PHE A 105 -1.65 14.19 -4.26
C PHE A 105 -0.18 14.60 -4.36
N LEU A 106 0.77 13.77 -3.92
CA LEU A 106 2.19 14.13 -3.95
C LEU A 106 2.73 14.10 -5.38
N GLU A 107 2.75 15.27 -6.03
CA GLU A 107 3.19 15.50 -7.42
C GLU A 107 4.53 14.83 -7.74
N ASP A 108 5.52 14.97 -6.85
CA ASP A 108 6.86 14.39 -7.06
C ASP A 108 6.84 12.86 -7.10
N VAL A 109 6.00 12.22 -6.29
CA VAL A 109 5.85 10.75 -6.25
C VAL A 109 5.20 10.27 -7.55
N ARG A 110 4.16 10.96 -7.99
CA ARG A 110 3.50 10.65 -9.27
C ARG A 110 4.44 10.85 -10.46
N ALA A 111 5.12 12.00 -10.53
CA ALA A 111 6.07 12.31 -11.59
C ALA A 111 7.20 11.28 -11.65
N TYR A 112 7.69 10.82 -10.49
CA TYR A 112 8.66 9.73 -10.41
C TYR A 112 8.13 8.43 -11.02
N ARG A 113 6.89 8.02 -10.70
CA ARG A 113 6.27 6.80 -11.26
C ARG A 113 6.03 6.92 -12.77
N GLU A 114 5.51 8.06 -13.23
CA GLU A 114 5.31 8.33 -14.65
C GLU A 114 6.64 8.28 -15.41
N LYS A 115 7.70 8.87 -14.86
CA LYS A 115 9.05 8.80 -15.44
C LYS A 115 9.60 7.39 -15.50
N GLN A 116 9.38 6.57 -14.45
CA GLN A 116 9.83 5.17 -14.42
C GLN A 116 9.11 4.30 -15.47
N LEU A 117 7.86 4.61 -15.78
CA LEU A 117 7.05 3.85 -16.74
C LEU A 117 7.09 4.41 -18.16
N ALA A 118 7.60 5.63 -18.34
CA ALA A 118 7.73 6.26 -19.65
C ALA A 118 8.54 5.38 -20.62
N GLY A 119 7.98 5.13 -21.81
CA GLY A 119 8.62 4.31 -22.85
C GLY A 119 8.52 2.79 -22.64
N THR A 120 7.95 2.31 -21.53
CA THR A 120 7.79 0.86 -21.26
C THR A 120 6.59 0.24 -21.97
N GLY A 121 5.62 1.06 -22.38
CA GLY A 121 4.32 0.62 -22.90
C GLY A 121 3.27 0.36 -21.82
N ILE A 122 3.57 0.66 -20.55
CA ILE A 122 2.63 0.62 -19.44
C ILE A 122 2.09 2.03 -19.15
N GLU A 123 0.78 2.15 -19.07
CA GLU A 123 0.06 3.35 -18.66
C GLU A 123 -0.14 3.35 -17.12
N PRO A 124 0.36 4.35 -16.39
CA PRO A 124 0.07 4.49 -14.96
C PRO A 124 -1.35 5.00 -14.72
N LEU A 125 -2.04 4.43 -13.74
CA LEU A 125 -3.35 4.84 -13.27
C LEU A 125 -3.27 5.29 -11.80
N PHE A 126 -3.99 6.35 -11.45
CA PHE A 126 -4.00 6.91 -10.08
C PHE A 126 -5.46 7.08 -9.60
N PRO A 127 -6.10 6.01 -9.10
CA PRO A 127 -7.53 6.00 -8.81
C PRO A 127 -7.96 6.97 -7.71
N LEU A 128 -7.01 7.39 -6.87
CA LEU A 128 -7.24 8.28 -5.73
C LEU A 128 -6.71 9.71 -5.97
N TRP A 129 -6.13 9.98 -7.14
CA TRP A 129 -5.45 11.24 -7.39
C TRP A 129 -6.38 12.45 -7.27
N GLY A 130 -5.93 13.47 -6.53
CA GLY A 130 -6.68 14.70 -6.29
C GLY A 130 -7.79 14.56 -5.24
N SER A 131 -7.87 13.44 -4.53
CA SER A 131 -8.82 13.27 -3.42
C SER A 131 -8.48 14.20 -2.26
N ASN A 132 -9.50 14.80 -1.65
CA ASN A 132 -9.34 15.55 -0.41
C ASN A 132 -9.17 14.56 0.76
N THR A 133 -7.98 14.50 1.37
CA THR A 133 -7.69 13.54 2.45
C THR A 133 -8.59 13.73 3.67
N ARG A 134 -9.02 14.97 3.96
CA ARG A 134 -9.95 15.27 5.06
C ARG A 134 -11.35 14.70 4.86
N GLU A 135 -11.73 14.43 3.61
CA GLU A 135 -13.00 13.77 3.27
C GLU A 135 -12.80 12.27 3.08
N LEU A 136 -11.69 11.88 2.44
CA LEU A 136 -11.41 10.51 2.07
C LEU A 136 -11.17 9.60 3.28
N ALA A 137 -10.42 10.06 4.29
CA ALA A 137 -10.14 9.26 5.48
C ALA A 137 -11.43 8.88 6.24
N PRO A 138 -12.33 9.82 6.59
CA PRO A 138 -13.64 9.47 7.14
C PRO A 138 -14.48 8.60 6.21
N GLN A 139 -14.43 8.83 4.88
CA GLN A 139 -15.16 8.01 3.92
C GLN A 139 -14.69 6.55 3.94
N MET A 140 -13.37 6.30 4.01
CA MET A 140 -12.80 4.96 4.12
C MET A 140 -13.34 4.25 5.37
N VAL A 141 -13.27 4.91 6.53
CA VAL A 141 -13.74 4.36 7.81
C VAL A 141 -15.25 4.08 7.76
N ALA A 142 -16.05 5.03 7.29
CA ALA A 142 -17.51 4.90 7.18
C ALA A 142 -17.93 3.78 6.20
N ALA A 143 -17.14 3.53 5.16
CA ALA A 143 -17.35 2.43 4.22
C ALA A 143 -16.88 1.06 4.76
N GLY A 144 -16.34 1.02 6.00
CA GLY A 144 -15.94 -0.20 6.68
C GLY A 144 -14.50 -0.64 6.39
N LEU A 145 -13.65 0.20 5.80
CA LEU A 145 -12.21 -0.07 5.74
C LEU A 145 -11.68 -0.16 7.16
N LYS A 146 -11.00 -1.26 7.48
CA LYS A 146 -10.25 -1.41 8.73
C LYS A 146 -8.77 -1.54 8.44
N ALA A 147 -7.99 -0.71 9.09
CA ALA A 147 -6.55 -0.75 9.04
C ALA A 147 -5.96 -0.46 10.42
N ARG A 148 -4.67 -0.75 10.60
CA ARG A 148 -3.96 -0.52 11.85
C ARG A 148 -2.62 0.14 11.60
N ILE A 149 -2.21 1.09 12.44
CA ILE A 149 -0.92 1.77 12.31
C ILE A 149 0.22 0.77 12.48
N SER A 150 1.04 0.62 11.44
CA SER A 150 2.21 -0.26 11.41
C SER A 150 3.52 0.51 11.58
N ALA A 151 3.54 1.78 11.21
CA ALA A 151 4.66 2.68 11.44
C ALA A 151 4.17 4.12 11.63
N LEU A 152 4.89 4.93 12.40
CA LEU A 152 4.63 6.37 12.53
C LEU A 152 5.90 7.17 12.79
N ASP A 153 5.87 8.46 12.47
CA ASP A 153 6.88 9.44 12.87
C ASP A 153 6.54 10.00 14.26
N PRO A 154 7.33 9.68 15.31
CA PRO A 154 7.06 10.12 16.68
C PRO A 154 7.20 11.64 16.87
N ASN A 155 7.74 12.37 15.90
CA ASN A 155 7.78 13.85 15.93
C ASN A 155 6.45 14.47 15.48
N LYS A 156 5.57 13.69 14.84
CA LYS A 156 4.28 14.15 14.30
C LYS A 156 3.09 13.53 15.02
N LEU A 157 3.23 12.30 15.52
CA LEU A 157 2.21 11.54 16.24
C LEU A 157 2.77 10.95 17.53
N ASP A 158 1.90 10.76 18.52
CA ASP A 158 2.27 10.06 19.76
C ASP A 158 2.64 8.60 19.46
N ALA A 159 3.79 8.16 19.96
CA ALA A 159 4.29 6.79 19.80
C ALA A 159 3.32 5.71 20.29
N SER A 160 2.46 6.04 21.26
CA SER A 160 1.41 5.15 21.78
C SER A 160 0.32 4.82 20.77
N LEU A 161 0.22 5.57 19.66
CA LEU A 161 -0.70 5.26 18.55
C LEU A 161 -0.19 4.11 17.66
N GLY A 162 1.02 3.62 17.88
CA GLY A 162 1.52 2.41 17.22
C GLY A 162 0.60 1.22 17.48
N GLY A 163 0.06 0.60 16.42
CA GLY A 163 -0.90 -0.49 16.55
C GLY A 163 -2.34 -0.05 16.84
N HIS A 164 -2.64 1.25 16.87
CA HIS A 164 -4.01 1.75 16.95
C HIS A 164 -4.75 1.51 15.63
N ASP A 165 -6.06 1.24 15.70
CA ASP A 165 -6.89 1.11 14.52
C ASP A 165 -7.07 2.48 13.82
N PHE A 166 -7.16 2.46 12.50
CA PHE A 166 -7.52 3.60 11.68
C PHE A 166 -9.04 3.77 11.71
N ASP A 167 -9.52 4.51 12.71
CA ASP A 167 -10.93 4.67 13.02
C ASP A 167 -11.28 6.15 13.32
N GLU A 168 -12.55 6.40 13.63
CA GLU A 168 -13.04 7.75 13.94
C GLU A 168 -12.32 8.36 15.15
N ALA A 169 -11.93 7.55 16.14
CA ALA A 169 -11.25 8.01 17.34
C ALA A 169 -9.82 8.48 17.03
N LEU A 170 -9.08 7.72 16.20
CA LEU A 170 -7.78 8.14 15.70
C LEU A 170 -7.91 9.45 14.91
N LEU A 171 -8.84 9.51 13.96
CA LEU A 171 -9.03 10.69 13.11
C LEU A 171 -9.36 11.95 13.91
N ALA A 172 -10.16 11.82 14.98
CA ALA A 172 -10.47 12.92 15.89
C ALA A 172 -9.29 13.33 16.79
N ALA A 173 -8.35 12.41 17.04
CA ALA A 173 -7.18 12.63 17.89
C ALA A 173 -5.94 13.16 17.12
N LEU A 174 -6.01 13.26 15.79
CA LEU A 174 -4.88 13.74 14.99
C LEU A 174 -4.54 15.20 15.34
N PRO A 175 -3.26 15.52 15.57
CA PRO A 175 -2.81 16.89 15.77
C PRO A 175 -3.13 17.80 14.58
N GLU A 176 -3.24 19.11 14.83
CA GLU A 176 -3.36 20.10 13.77
C GLU A 176 -2.14 20.01 12.82
N GLY A 177 -2.41 19.95 11.52
CA GLY A 177 -1.37 19.87 10.48
C GLY A 177 -0.94 18.45 10.09
N VAL A 178 -1.38 17.41 10.81
CA VAL A 178 -1.20 16.02 10.38
C VAL A 178 -2.20 15.70 9.27
N ASP A 179 -1.70 15.16 8.16
CA ASP A 179 -2.59 14.67 7.10
C ASP A 179 -3.33 13.41 7.58
N PRO A 180 -4.67 13.35 7.45
CA PRO A 180 -5.46 12.23 7.95
C PRO A 180 -5.29 10.94 7.12
N CYS A 181 -4.66 11.01 5.95
CA CYS A 181 -4.17 9.86 5.22
C CYS A 181 -2.67 9.62 5.45
N GLY A 182 -1.96 10.43 6.23
CA GLY A 182 -0.54 10.21 6.53
C GLY A 182 0.40 10.40 5.34
N GLU A 183 0.00 11.17 4.32
CA GLU A 183 0.74 11.31 3.06
C GLU A 183 2.13 11.95 3.22
N ASN A 184 2.36 12.76 4.25
CA ASN A 184 3.66 13.40 4.50
C ASN A 184 4.57 12.54 5.40
N GLY A 185 4.32 11.23 5.45
CA GLY A 185 5.10 10.27 6.24
C GLY A 185 4.77 10.28 7.73
N GLU A 186 3.59 10.79 8.11
CA GLU A 186 3.15 10.80 9.51
C GLU A 186 2.91 9.39 10.03
N PHE A 187 2.26 8.54 9.24
CA PHE A 187 2.05 7.13 9.58
C PHE A 187 1.78 6.25 8.36
N HIS A 188 2.04 4.96 8.54
CA HIS A 188 1.69 3.89 7.61
C HIS A 188 0.78 2.89 8.31
N THR A 189 -0.04 2.20 7.52
CA THR A 189 -1.00 1.22 8.01
C THR A 189 -0.85 -0.14 7.34
N LEU A 190 -1.46 -1.14 7.95
CA LEU A 190 -1.85 -2.40 7.33
C LEU A 190 -3.38 -2.47 7.30
N ALA A 191 -3.98 -2.55 6.10
CA ALA A 191 -5.40 -2.83 5.95
C ALA A 191 -5.69 -4.31 6.21
N TYR A 192 -6.72 -4.63 6.97
CA TYR A 192 -7.04 -6.02 7.33
C TYR A 192 -8.50 -6.41 7.10
N ASP A 193 -9.37 -5.45 6.79
CA ASP A 193 -10.78 -5.72 6.46
C ASP A 193 -11.36 -4.54 5.66
N GLY A 194 -12.50 -4.77 5.04
CA GLY A 194 -13.26 -3.74 4.33
C GLY A 194 -13.84 -4.21 3.01
N PRO A 195 -14.46 -3.31 2.23
CA PRO A 195 -15.25 -3.66 1.05
C PRO A 195 -14.43 -4.24 -0.12
N MET A 196 -13.09 -4.17 -0.05
CA MET A 196 -12.16 -4.79 -1.00
C MET A 196 -11.71 -6.21 -0.59
N PHE A 197 -12.05 -6.67 0.61
CA PHE A 197 -11.71 -8.00 1.11
C PHE A 197 -12.85 -8.98 0.87
N SER A 198 -12.53 -10.21 0.44
CA SER A 198 -13.50 -11.31 0.39
C SER A 198 -13.68 -11.97 1.75
N ARG A 199 -12.68 -11.83 2.63
CA ARG A 199 -12.70 -12.20 4.05
C ARG A 199 -11.71 -11.32 4.82
N PRO A 200 -11.91 -11.09 6.13
CA PRO A 200 -10.93 -10.38 6.95
C PRO A 200 -9.59 -11.12 7.04
N LEU A 201 -8.51 -10.36 7.20
CA LEU A 201 -7.19 -10.85 7.58
C LEU A 201 -7.08 -10.87 9.11
N GLY A 202 -6.85 -12.05 9.69
CA GLY A 202 -6.65 -12.19 11.13
C GLY A 202 -5.29 -11.65 11.56
N ILE A 203 -5.28 -10.50 12.24
CA ILE A 203 -4.06 -9.88 12.76
C ILE A 203 -4.10 -9.66 14.27
N ARG A 204 -2.94 -9.66 14.90
CA ARG A 204 -2.71 -9.20 16.27
C ARG A 204 -1.53 -8.25 16.33
N VAL A 205 -1.54 -7.38 17.35
CA VAL A 205 -0.40 -6.49 17.63
C VAL A 205 0.76 -7.30 18.20
N GLY A 206 1.96 -7.02 17.70
CA GLY A 206 3.23 -7.56 18.16
C GLY A 206 4.03 -6.53 18.95
N GLU A 207 5.34 -6.55 18.76
CA GLU A 207 6.26 -5.63 19.43
C GLU A 207 6.24 -4.25 18.77
N THR A 208 6.36 -3.19 19.58
CA THR A 208 6.60 -1.83 19.11
C THR A 208 8.05 -1.43 19.39
N VAL A 209 8.77 -0.98 18.37
CA VAL A 209 10.17 -0.59 18.45
C VAL A 209 10.41 0.78 17.81
N LEU A 210 11.34 1.55 18.36
CA LEU A 210 11.89 2.75 17.72
C LEU A 210 13.11 2.36 16.89
N ARG A 211 13.09 2.63 15.59
CA ARG A 211 14.20 2.33 14.68
C ARG A 211 14.32 3.43 13.62
N ASP A 212 15.54 3.91 13.41
CA ASP A 212 15.86 4.94 12.40
C ASP A 212 14.96 6.19 12.49
N GLY A 213 14.57 6.57 13.72
CA GLY A 213 13.72 7.72 13.98
C GLY A 213 12.21 7.47 13.83
N PHE A 214 11.79 6.27 13.44
CA PHE A 214 10.37 5.90 13.30
C PHE A 214 9.96 4.85 14.32
N VAL A 215 8.71 4.93 14.77
CA VAL A 215 8.10 3.90 15.61
C VAL A 215 7.45 2.87 14.70
N PHE A 216 7.89 1.62 14.78
CA PHE A 216 7.30 0.49 14.08
C PHE A 216 6.55 -0.39 15.05
N THR A 217 5.30 -0.71 14.74
CA THR A 217 4.51 -1.71 15.47
C THR A 217 4.34 -2.94 14.59
N ASP A 218 4.91 -4.05 15.02
CA ASP A 218 4.82 -5.30 14.30
C ASP A 218 3.36 -5.78 14.33
N LEU A 219 2.88 -6.22 13.17
CA LEU A 219 1.59 -6.86 13.04
C LEU A 219 1.85 -8.31 12.67
N LEU A 220 1.14 -9.21 13.35
CA LEU A 220 1.39 -10.65 13.29
C LEU A 220 0.09 -11.36 12.91
N PRO A 221 0.16 -12.47 12.15
CA PRO A 221 -1.01 -13.29 11.91
C PRO A 221 -1.53 -13.83 13.24
N ILE A 222 -2.84 -13.92 13.38
CA ILE A 222 -3.46 -14.75 14.41
C ILE A 222 -3.13 -16.19 14.01
N LYS A 223 -2.43 -16.92 14.89
CA LYS A 223 -2.27 -18.35 14.71
C LYS A 223 -3.62 -19.00 15.03
N ASP A 224 -4.13 -19.81 14.10
CA ASP A 224 -5.21 -20.75 14.38
C ASP A 224 -4.83 -21.69 15.53
#